data_AF-A0A8S9BUL1-F1
#
_entry.id   AF-A0A8S9BUL1-F1
#
_cell.length_a   1.000
_cell.length_b   1.000
_cell.length_c   1.000
_cell.angle_alpha   90.00
_cell.angle_beta   90.00
_cell.angle_gamma   90.00
#
_symmetry.space_group_name_H-M   'P 1'
#
loop_
_entity.id
_entity.type
_entity.pdbx_description
1 polymer ?
#
loop_
_entity_poly.entity_id
_entity_poly.type
_entity_poly.pdbx_seq_one_letter_code
_entity_poly.pdbx_strand_id
1 'polypeptide(L)'
;MAIEKRDADFLSVRTKQHKDMSGKGGDPKGKYFHESVFHPHYDGRFADKQLGYRERRIALSNLIQTYLSTFADIGVETWLMHGTLLGWWWNRKILPWDSDSDVQVSEASMHYIASYYNMSVFHYRTPRIPEGRDYMLEVNPHYINREQSDKLNVIDARWVDTTSGLFIDITTARYNYTHPAGPGMLSCKDGHEYRDSYIFPLRDTFFEGAPAKIPFAYKELLEAEYKERALTLTEFEGHHFDETKLEWIPVPKKVEPKKEEKKPEAKKEEKKPEEKKADPPKQQAQNQQGQQKQEQQPQQNQQNNQEKQQTDQQKPPPQEDKPKSDEKPQAPTGGKPQGQQSPPPPIVKQGTQPVSPKQAEPQKPGIQTKAEEKLLKIEEKKKATLKKVEG
;
A
#
# COMPACT_ATOMS: atom_id res chain seq x y z
N MET A 1 3.79 14.82 27.89
CA MET A 1 3.13 13.57 28.32
C MET A 1 3.11 12.65 27.11
N ALA A 2 3.80 11.51 27.16
CA ALA A 2 3.69 10.52 26.10
C ALA A 2 2.31 9.85 26.24
N ILE A 3 1.45 9.97 25.24
CA ILE A 3 0.20 9.21 25.17
C ILE A 3 0.61 7.73 25.11
N GLU A 4 0.10 6.90 26.02
CA GLU A 4 0.36 5.45 26.01
C GLU A 4 0.06 4.85 24.63
N LYS A 5 0.80 3.81 24.25
CA LYS A 5 0.58 3.09 23.00
C LYS A 5 -0.84 2.49 23.02
N ARG A 6 -1.77 3.10 22.29
CA ARG A 6 -3.12 2.57 22.07
C ARG A 6 -3.06 1.58 20.92
N ASP A 7 -3.51 0.36 21.17
CA ASP A 7 -3.66 -0.70 20.18
C ASP A 7 -5.15 -1.06 20.10
N ALA A 8 -5.64 -1.38 18.90
CA ALA A 8 -7.03 -1.75 18.65
C ALA A 8 -7.13 -3.26 18.42
N ASP A 9 -6.89 -4.05 19.46
CA ASP A 9 -7.06 -5.50 19.34
C ASP A 9 -8.53 -5.89 19.10
N PHE A 10 -8.75 -7.11 18.62
CA PHE A 10 -10.09 -7.63 18.35
C PHE A 10 -11.07 -7.48 19.51
N LEU A 11 -10.65 -7.75 20.75
CA LEU A 11 -11.55 -7.70 21.90
C LEU A 11 -11.96 -6.27 22.25
N SER A 12 -11.07 -5.31 21.99
CA SER A 12 -11.32 -3.88 22.24
C SER A 12 -12.25 -3.24 21.21
N VAL A 13 -12.25 -3.70 19.96
CA VAL A 13 -13.02 -3.05 18.87
C VAL A 13 -14.15 -3.89 18.27
N ARG A 14 -14.29 -5.17 18.63
CA ARG A 14 -15.35 -6.02 18.05
C ARG A 14 -16.73 -5.40 18.22
N THR A 15 -17.48 -5.36 17.13
CA THR A 15 -18.86 -4.85 17.12
C THR A 15 -19.86 -6.01 17.19
N LYS A 16 -19.73 -6.97 16.29
CA LYS A 16 -20.65 -8.12 16.13
C LYS A 16 -19.97 -9.48 16.05
N GLN A 17 -18.67 -9.50 15.79
CA GLN A 17 -17.90 -10.72 15.55
C GLN A 17 -17.66 -11.50 16.85
N HIS A 18 -17.87 -12.82 16.81
CA HIS A 18 -17.53 -13.71 17.93
C HIS A 18 -16.12 -14.27 17.84
N LYS A 19 -15.54 -14.28 16.63
CA LYS A 19 -14.22 -14.83 16.33
C LYS A 19 -13.38 -13.79 15.61
N ASP A 20 -12.11 -13.69 16.00
CA ASP A 20 -11.12 -12.91 15.28
C ASP A 20 -10.77 -13.62 13.96
N MET A 21 -11.02 -12.96 12.84
CA MET A 21 -10.70 -13.45 11.50
C MET A 21 -9.46 -12.73 10.93
N SER A 22 -8.73 -11.97 11.75
CA SER A 22 -7.47 -11.34 11.34
C SER A 22 -6.33 -12.36 11.21
N GLY A 23 -5.36 -12.03 10.37
CA GLY A 23 -4.13 -12.79 10.14
C GLY A 23 -3.13 -12.72 11.31
N LYS A 24 -3.46 -12.01 12.39
CA LYS A 24 -2.58 -11.75 13.54
C LYS A 24 -1.92 -13.00 14.11
N GLY A 25 -2.62 -14.14 14.11
CA GLY A 25 -2.07 -15.42 14.59
C GLY A 25 -0.95 -16.00 13.73
N GLY A 26 -0.89 -15.67 12.44
CA GLY A 26 0.14 -16.12 11.49
C GLY A 26 1.15 -15.04 11.08
N ASP A 27 0.82 -13.77 11.31
CA ASP A 27 1.67 -12.64 10.93
C ASP A 27 2.91 -12.49 11.84
N PRO A 28 4.01 -11.90 11.32
CA PRO A 28 5.17 -11.56 12.13
C PRO A 28 4.82 -10.60 13.27
N LYS A 29 5.42 -10.79 14.46
CA LYS A 29 5.16 -9.98 15.67
C LYS A 29 5.33 -8.47 15.51
N GLY A 30 6.13 -8.03 14.54
CA GLY A 30 6.39 -6.61 14.27
C GLY A 30 5.43 -5.95 13.28
N LYS A 31 4.51 -6.72 12.69
CA LYS A 31 3.48 -6.20 11.79
C LYS A 31 2.34 -5.62 12.63
N TYR A 32 1.94 -4.39 12.35
CA TYR A 32 0.86 -3.72 13.09
C TYR A 32 -0.53 -4.03 12.52
N PHE A 33 -0.73 -3.74 11.24
CA PHE A 33 -1.98 -4.02 10.57
C PHE A 33 -2.05 -5.49 10.16
N HIS A 34 -3.19 -6.12 10.44
CA HIS A 34 -3.43 -7.53 10.15
C HIS A 34 -4.67 -7.65 9.27
N GLU A 35 -4.44 -7.97 8.00
CA GLU A 35 -5.51 -8.27 7.04
C GLU A 35 -6.26 -9.53 7.46
N SER A 36 -7.46 -9.72 6.93
CA SER A 36 -8.24 -10.92 7.21
C SER A 36 -7.61 -12.18 6.62
N VAL A 37 -7.92 -13.34 7.20
CA VAL A 37 -7.48 -14.64 6.70
C VAL A 37 -8.13 -15.05 5.38
N PHE A 38 -9.17 -14.34 4.93
CA PHE A 38 -9.93 -14.68 3.73
C PHE A 38 -9.76 -13.68 2.59
N HIS A 39 -9.29 -12.46 2.86
CA HIS A 39 -9.07 -11.42 1.86
C HIS A 39 -8.10 -10.32 2.36
N PRO A 40 -7.13 -9.88 1.54
CA PRO A 40 -6.15 -8.85 1.95
C PRO A 40 -6.80 -7.49 2.24
N HIS A 41 -7.81 -7.09 1.46
CA HIS A 41 -8.47 -5.79 1.62
C HIS A 41 -9.64 -5.77 2.64
N TYR A 42 -9.63 -6.69 3.61
CA TYR A 42 -10.62 -6.75 4.68
C TYR A 42 -9.93 -6.82 6.04
N ASP A 43 -10.52 -6.16 7.01
CA ASP A 43 -10.15 -6.23 8.41
C ASP A 43 -10.92 -7.35 9.10
N GLY A 44 -10.19 -8.39 9.49
CA GLY A 44 -10.76 -9.57 10.12
C GLY A 44 -11.32 -9.33 11.53
N ARG A 45 -11.11 -8.15 12.12
CA ARG A 45 -11.77 -7.76 13.38
C ARG A 45 -13.25 -7.43 13.17
N PHE A 46 -13.62 -7.02 11.95
CA PHE A 46 -14.95 -6.54 11.61
C PHE A 46 -15.68 -7.45 10.59
N ALA A 47 -14.95 -8.24 9.80
CA ALA A 47 -15.50 -9.09 8.75
C ALA A 47 -15.11 -10.56 8.88
N ASP A 48 -16.01 -11.45 8.45
CA ASP A 48 -15.84 -12.91 8.43
C ASP A 48 -15.91 -13.53 7.02
N LYS A 49 -16.28 -12.71 6.03
CA LYS A 49 -16.37 -13.08 4.62
C LYS A 49 -16.28 -11.83 3.74
N GLN A 50 -15.95 -12.06 2.47
CA GLN A 50 -16.01 -11.02 1.45
C GLN A 50 -17.47 -10.66 1.11
N LEU A 51 -17.75 -9.37 0.92
CA LEU A 51 -19.04 -8.92 0.41
C LEU A 51 -19.25 -9.32 -1.06
N GLY A 52 -20.50 -9.49 -1.46
CA GLY A 52 -20.84 -9.73 -2.86
C GLY A 52 -20.54 -8.50 -3.74
N TYR A 53 -20.35 -8.71 -5.05
CA TYR A 53 -19.90 -7.67 -6.00
C TYR A 53 -20.66 -6.33 -5.88
N ARG A 54 -22.01 -6.34 -5.85
CA ARG A 54 -22.81 -5.11 -5.76
C ARG A 54 -22.70 -4.44 -4.40
N GLU A 55 -22.73 -5.24 -3.33
CA GLU A 55 -22.66 -4.77 -1.95
C GLU A 55 -21.29 -4.15 -1.66
N ARG A 56 -20.21 -4.80 -2.12
CA ARG A 56 -18.84 -4.30 -2.03
C ARG A 56 -18.69 -2.94 -2.69
N ARG A 57 -19.21 -2.78 -3.91
CA ARG A 57 -19.15 -1.49 -4.64
C ARG A 57 -19.86 -0.36 -3.90
N ILE A 58 -21.03 -0.64 -3.31
CA ILE A 58 -21.76 0.35 -2.50
C ILE A 58 -20.96 0.69 -1.23
N ALA A 59 -20.43 -0.33 -0.55
CA ALA A 59 -19.64 -0.14 0.66
C ALA A 59 -18.35 0.68 0.40
N LEU A 60 -17.61 0.38 -0.67
CA LEU A 60 -16.43 1.13 -1.08
C LEU A 60 -16.75 2.59 -1.45
N SER A 61 -17.84 2.83 -2.19
CA SER A 61 -18.31 4.19 -2.51
C SER A 61 -18.64 4.99 -1.24
N ASN A 62 -19.37 4.38 -0.30
CA ASN A 62 -19.66 5.01 1.00
C ASN A 62 -18.38 5.24 1.83
N LEU A 63 -17.44 4.30 1.80
CA LEU A 63 -16.18 4.35 2.52
C LEU A 63 -15.34 5.55 2.08
N ILE A 64 -15.13 5.74 0.77
CA ILE A 64 -14.35 6.89 0.26
C ILE A 64 -15.08 8.22 0.46
N GLN A 65 -16.41 8.26 0.31
CA GLN A 65 -17.18 9.50 0.56
C GLN A 65 -17.07 9.97 2.01
N THR A 66 -17.20 9.05 2.97
CA THR A 66 -17.12 9.38 4.40
C THR A 66 -15.70 9.75 4.83
N TYR A 67 -14.69 9.09 4.26
CA TYR A 67 -13.28 9.49 4.42
C TYR A 67 -13.04 10.92 3.93
N LEU A 68 -13.39 11.22 2.68
CA LEU A 68 -13.16 12.54 2.08
C LEU A 68 -13.91 13.64 2.84
N SER A 69 -15.16 13.38 3.25
CA SER A 69 -15.93 14.31 4.09
C SER A 69 -15.24 14.55 5.43
N THR A 70 -14.83 13.48 6.13
CA THR A 70 -14.18 13.61 7.44
C THR A 70 -12.89 14.43 7.31
N PHE A 71 -12.04 14.11 6.33
CA PHE A 71 -10.75 14.77 6.15
C PHE A 71 -10.92 16.25 5.77
N ALA A 72 -11.93 16.58 4.98
CA ALA A 72 -12.30 17.98 4.75
C ALA A 72 -12.75 18.68 6.05
N ASP A 73 -13.62 18.04 6.84
CA ASP A 73 -14.19 18.62 8.07
C ASP A 73 -13.12 18.86 9.16
N ILE A 74 -12.15 17.95 9.31
CA ILE A 74 -11.06 18.09 10.29
C ILE A 74 -9.90 18.96 9.78
N GLY A 75 -9.99 19.47 8.55
CA GLY A 75 -8.99 20.36 7.95
C GLY A 75 -7.71 19.67 7.49
N VAL A 76 -7.76 18.39 7.14
CA VAL A 76 -6.61 17.60 6.70
C VAL A 76 -6.64 17.41 5.19
N GLU A 77 -5.67 18.01 4.50
CA GLU A 77 -5.51 17.82 3.06
C GLU A 77 -5.03 16.39 2.74
N THR A 78 -5.76 15.73 1.83
CA THR A 78 -5.52 14.39 1.32
C THR A 78 -5.82 14.33 -0.18
N TRP A 79 -5.21 13.40 -0.90
CA TRP A 79 -5.44 13.21 -2.34
C TRP A 79 -5.47 11.73 -2.74
N LEU A 80 -6.15 11.45 -3.85
CA LEU A 80 -6.26 10.12 -4.43
C LEU A 80 -4.94 9.70 -5.09
N MET A 81 -4.53 8.44 -4.92
CA MET A 81 -3.33 7.87 -5.52
C MET A 81 -3.58 6.46 -6.07
N HIS A 82 -2.58 5.89 -6.75
CA HIS A 82 -2.55 4.49 -7.19
C HIS A 82 -3.84 4.07 -7.94
N GLY A 83 -4.46 2.95 -7.56
CA GLY A 83 -5.64 2.39 -8.22
C GLY A 83 -6.86 3.30 -8.11
N THR A 84 -6.97 4.04 -7.01
CA THR A 84 -8.06 4.99 -6.79
C THR A 84 -7.96 6.18 -7.74
N LEU A 85 -6.75 6.70 -7.97
CA LEU A 85 -6.51 7.74 -8.98
C LEU A 85 -6.75 7.22 -10.40
N LEU A 86 -6.44 5.94 -10.68
CA LEU A 86 -6.73 5.31 -11.96
C LEU A 86 -8.25 5.18 -12.21
N GLY A 87 -9.02 4.77 -11.22
CA GLY A 87 -10.49 4.81 -11.29
C GLY A 87 -11.01 6.22 -11.54
N TRP A 88 -10.41 7.21 -10.87
CA TRP A 88 -10.75 8.61 -11.09
C TRP A 88 -10.55 9.03 -12.56
N TRP A 89 -9.43 8.64 -13.18
CA TRP A 89 -9.11 8.96 -14.57
C TRP A 89 -10.18 8.49 -15.55
N TRP A 90 -10.71 7.28 -15.37
CA TRP A 90 -11.67 6.69 -16.30
C TRP A 90 -13.05 7.35 -16.23
N ASN A 91 -13.62 7.47 -15.04
CA ASN A 91 -14.97 8.02 -14.89
C ASN A 91 -15.28 8.58 -13.51
N ARG A 92 -14.26 8.93 -12.72
CA ARG A 92 -14.43 9.47 -11.37
C ARG A 92 -15.13 8.50 -10.41
N LYS A 93 -15.02 7.19 -10.67
CA LYS A 93 -15.58 6.11 -9.85
C LYS A 93 -14.51 5.06 -9.55
N ILE A 94 -14.76 4.26 -8.53
CA ILE A 94 -13.94 3.10 -8.20
C ILE A 94 -14.03 2.08 -9.35
N LEU A 95 -12.90 1.48 -9.72
CA LEU A 95 -12.88 0.45 -10.76
C LEU A 95 -13.72 -0.75 -10.31
N PRO A 96 -14.54 -1.39 -11.16
CA PRO A 96 -15.49 -2.39 -10.66
C PRO A 96 -14.86 -3.68 -10.12
N TRP A 97 -13.64 -4.00 -10.54
CA TRP A 97 -12.85 -5.13 -10.03
C TRP A 97 -12.04 -4.76 -8.79
N ASP A 98 -11.89 -3.47 -8.48
CA ASP A 98 -11.14 -3.02 -7.33
C ASP A 98 -11.77 -3.48 -6.01
N SER A 99 -10.95 -3.53 -4.97
CA SER A 99 -11.38 -4.02 -3.66
C SER A 99 -10.92 -3.20 -2.46
N ASP A 100 -10.10 -2.18 -2.68
CA ASP A 100 -9.67 -1.18 -1.72
C ASP A 100 -9.63 0.22 -2.33
N SER A 101 -9.11 1.18 -1.57
CA SER A 101 -8.78 2.51 -2.06
C SER A 101 -7.52 3.01 -1.37
N ASP A 102 -6.72 3.76 -2.12
CA ASP A 102 -5.44 4.30 -1.70
C ASP A 102 -5.46 5.82 -1.76
N VAL A 103 -5.03 6.42 -0.66
CA VAL A 103 -4.94 7.87 -0.52
C VAL A 103 -3.63 8.24 0.15
N GLN A 104 -3.22 9.48 -0.08
CA GLN A 104 -2.04 10.03 0.55
C GLN A 104 -2.34 11.30 1.34
N VAL A 105 -1.48 11.53 2.32
CA VAL A 105 -1.42 12.77 3.09
C VAL A 105 0.03 13.23 3.25
N SER A 106 0.20 14.51 3.60
CA SER A 106 1.53 15.03 3.97
C SER A 106 2.01 14.47 5.31
N GLU A 107 3.32 14.52 5.56
CA GLU A 107 3.89 14.15 6.86
C GLU A 107 3.30 14.94 8.03
N ALA A 108 3.11 16.25 7.87
CA ALA A 108 2.51 17.09 8.89
C ALA A 108 1.06 16.67 9.19
N SER A 109 0.29 16.37 8.13
CA SER A 109 -1.08 15.85 8.24
C SER A 109 -1.12 14.52 9.01
N MET A 110 -0.19 13.59 8.72
CA MET A 110 -0.11 12.31 9.42
C MET A 110 0.18 12.50 10.92
N HIS A 111 1.12 13.38 11.28
CA HIS A 111 1.38 13.72 12.69
C HIS A 111 0.16 14.34 13.38
N TYR A 112 -0.60 15.19 12.68
CA TYR A 112 -1.81 15.79 13.20
C TYR A 112 -2.89 14.73 13.50
N ILE A 113 -3.21 13.87 12.53
CA ILE A 113 -4.22 12.82 12.76
C ILE A 113 -3.78 11.81 13.83
N ALA A 114 -2.48 11.47 13.88
CA ALA A 114 -1.93 10.60 14.92
C ALA A 114 -2.09 11.19 16.34
N SER A 115 -1.91 12.51 16.47
CA SER A 115 -1.91 13.19 17.77
C SER A 115 -3.33 13.45 18.30
N TYR A 116 -4.28 13.74 17.40
CA TYR A 116 -5.60 14.23 17.79
C TYR A 116 -6.76 13.30 17.45
N TYR A 117 -6.61 12.40 16.47
CA TYR A 117 -7.71 11.60 15.92
C TYR A 117 -7.44 10.09 15.89
N ASN A 118 -6.27 9.61 16.33
CA ASN A 118 -6.01 8.17 16.36
C ASN A 118 -7.04 7.42 17.23
N MET A 119 -7.58 6.32 16.70
CA MET A 119 -8.65 5.51 17.29
C MET A 119 -9.98 6.24 17.50
N SER A 120 -10.23 7.32 16.75
CA SER A 120 -11.54 7.97 16.74
C SER A 120 -12.52 7.22 15.83
N VAL A 121 -13.79 7.23 16.22
CA VAL A 121 -14.89 6.61 15.47
C VAL A 121 -15.87 7.70 15.05
N PHE A 122 -16.23 7.70 13.77
CA PHE A 122 -17.12 8.67 13.15
C PHE A 122 -18.40 7.95 12.70
N HIS A 123 -19.54 8.40 13.22
CA HIS A 123 -20.85 7.87 12.86
C HIS A 123 -21.47 8.67 11.72
N TYR A 124 -21.80 7.99 10.62
CA TYR A 124 -22.49 8.57 9.47
C TYR A 124 -23.88 7.96 9.30
N ARG A 125 -24.88 8.83 9.19
CA ARG A 125 -26.24 8.45 8.79
C ARG A 125 -26.69 9.34 7.65
N THR A 126 -26.80 8.77 6.47
CA THR A 126 -27.14 9.49 5.22
C THR A 126 -28.30 8.78 4.52
N PRO A 127 -28.95 9.39 3.51
CA PRO A 127 -29.95 8.67 2.71
C PRO A 127 -29.43 7.38 2.06
N ARG A 128 -28.11 7.26 1.81
CA ARG A 128 -27.46 6.05 1.28
C ARG A 128 -27.09 5.03 2.37
N ILE A 129 -27.04 5.47 3.62
CA ILE A 129 -26.71 4.67 4.81
C ILE A 129 -27.78 4.94 5.89
N PRO A 130 -29.06 4.59 5.64
CA PRO A 130 -30.17 4.95 6.52
C PRO A 130 -30.08 4.30 7.91
N GLU A 131 -29.46 3.12 7.99
CA GLU A 131 -29.19 2.39 9.23
C GLU A 131 -28.07 3.01 10.08
N GLY A 132 -27.30 3.94 9.53
CA GLY A 132 -26.10 4.49 10.17
C GLY A 132 -24.90 3.56 10.06
N ARG A 133 -23.69 4.11 10.10
CA ARG A 133 -22.45 3.34 10.01
C ARG A 133 -21.29 4.02 10.70
N ASP A 134 -20.49 3.21 11.38
CA ASP A 134 -19.33 3.66 12.12
C ASP A 134 -18.05 3.38 11.34
N TYR A 135 -17.23 4.42 11.20
CA TYR A 135 -15.93 4.37 10.55
C TYR A 135 -14.84 4.74 11.55
N MET A 136 -13.79 3.92 11.63
CA MET A 136 -12.69 4.11 12.57
C MET A 136 -11.45 4.62 11.85
N LEU A 137 -10.83 5.69 12.37
CA LEU A 137 -9.50 6.12 11.95
C LEU A 137 -8.46 5.51 12.88
N GLU A 138 -7.61 4.64 12.34
CA GLU A 138 -6.55 3.95 13.08
C GLU A 138 -5.19 4.29 12.49
N VAL A 139 -4.26 4.76 13.33
CA VAL A 139 -2.92 5.16 12.91
C VAL A 139 -1.90 4.15 13.43
N ASN A 140 -1.10 3.60 12.52
CA ASN A 140 -0.01 2.70 12.83
C ASN A 140 1.08 3.46 13.59
N PRO A 141 1.47 3.07 14.82
CA PRO A 141 2.51 3.75 15.58
C PRO A 141 3.88 3.77 14.87
N HIS A 142 4.10 2.89 13.89
CA HIS A 142 5.29 2.89 13.04
C HIS A 142 5.28 4.02 11.99
N TYR A 143 4.26 4.89 11.94
CA TYR A 143 4.20 6.03 11.02
C TYR A 143 5.37 7.01 11.19
N ILE A 144 6.06 7.02 12.33
CA ILE A 144 7.27 7.82 12.54
C ILE A 144 8.49 7.26 11.80
N ASN A 145 8.49 5.97 11.48
CA ASN A 145 9.56 5.35 10.71
C ASN A 145 9.50 5.89 9.27
N ARG A 146 10.63 6.31 8.72
CA ARG A 146 10.72 6.82 7.34
C ARG A 146 11.37 5.82 6.39
N GLU A 147 11.96 4.76 6.95
CA GLU A 147 12.76 3.81 6.19
C GLU A 147 11.88 2.91 5.34
N GLN A 148 12.28 2.73 4.07
CA GLN A 148 11.64 1.78 3.15
C GLN A 148 12.04 0.33 3.41
N SER A 149 12.93 0.07 4.36
CA SER A 149 13.39 -1.28 4.73
C SER A 149 12.35 -2.03 5.57
N ASP A 150 11.46 -1.33 6.27
CA ASP A 150 10.36 -1.93 7.02
C ASP A 150 9.22 -2.32 6.08
N LYS A 151 9.24 -3.57 5.62
CA LYS A 151 8.21 -4.13 4.74
C LYS A 151 6.96 -4.59 5.48
N LEU A 152 6.94 -4.56 6.81
CA LEU A 152 5.78 -4.98 7.61
C LEU A 152 4.83 -3.81 7.91
N ASN A 153 5.34 -2.57 7.91
CA ASN A 153 4.59 -1.39 8.31
C ASN A 153 4.63 -0.29 7.25
N VAL A 154 4.33 -0.68 6.02
CA VAL A 154 4.28 0.20 4.85
C VAL A 154 3.11 1.19 4.95
N ILE A 155 1.95 0.74 5.43
CA ILE A 155 0.76 1.57 5.61
C ILE A 155 0.82 2.32 6.95
N ASP A 156 0.56 3.63 6.89
CA ASP A 156 0.68 4.53 8.04
C ASP A 156 -0.62 4.69 8.81
N ALA A 157 -1.78 4.65 8.14
CA ALA A 157 -3.09 4.68 8.79
C ALA A 157 -4.15 3.99 7.94
N ARG A 158 -5.29 3.66 8.56
CA ARG A 158 -6.47 3.11 7.90
C ARG A 158 -7.73 3.85 8.30
N TRP A 159 -8.61 4.04 7.33
CA TRP A 159 -10.01 4.39 7.56
C TRP A 159 -10.87 3.15 7.35
N VAL A 160 -11.47 2.62 8.42
CA VAL A 160 -12.08 1.28 8.43
C VAL A 160 -13.60 1.38 8.61
N ASP A 161 -14.38 0.76 7.72
CA ASP A 161 -15.80 0.50 7.96
C ASP A 161 -15.94 -0.66 8.96
N THR A 162 -16.36 -0.34 10.19
CA THR A 162 -16.45 -1.32 11.30
C THR A 162 -17.60 -2.33 11.14
N THR A 163 -18.42 -2.18 10.10
CA THR A 163 -19.52 -3.10 9.77
C THR A 163 -19.14 -4.06 8.64
N SER A 164 -18.49 -3.58 7.59
CA SER A 164 -18.08 -4.41 6.44
C SER A 164 -16.65 -4.94 6.54
N GLY A 165 -15.80 -4.32 7.34
CA GLY A 165 -14.37 -4.58 7.42
C GLY A 165 -13.55 -4.07 6.24
N LEU A 166 -14.16 -3.40 5.26
CA LEU A 166 -13.40 -2.71 4.20
C LEU A 166 -12.67 -1.51 4.79
N PHE A 167 -11.52 -1.18 4.22
CA PHE A 167 -10.73 -0.03 4.66
C PHE A 167 -10.06 0.69 3.48
N ILE A 168 -9.64 1.92 3.76
CA ILE A 168 -8.77 2.72 2.89
C ILE A 168 -7.39 2.71 3.52
N ASP A 169 -6.38 2.40 2.72
CA ASP A 169 -4.98 2.53 3.12
C ASP A 169 -4.52 3.98 2.91
N ILE A 170 -4.02 4.58 3.99
CA ILE A 170 -3.52 5.95 4.01
C ILE A 170 -2.00 5.89 4.15
N THR A 171 -1.29 6.38 3.14
CA THR A 171 0.17 6.47 3.14
C THR A 171 0.65 7.92 3.25
N THR A 172 1.85 8.11 3.79
CA THR A 172 2.42 9.45 3.96
C THR A 172 3.45 9.75 2.88
N ALA A 173 3.25 10.84 2.14
CA ALA A 173 4.28 11.41 1.26
C ALA A 173 5.20 12.34 2.06
N ARG A 174 6.51 12.05 2.05
CA ARG A 174 7.51 12.74 2.88
C ARG A 174 8.64 13.31 2.03
N TYR A 175 9.05 14.55 2.28
CA TYR A 175 10.25 15.09 1.64
C TYR A 175 11.50 14.30 2.04
N ASN A 176 12.21 13.78 1.04
CA ASN A 176 13.48 13.09 1.20
C ASN A 176 14.63 14.04 0.84
N TYR A 177 15.11 14.77 1.85
CA TYR A 177 16.16 15.78 1.71
C TYR A 177 17.53 15.21 1.33
N THR A 178 17.72 13.90 1.47
CA THR A 178 18.96 13.19 1.14
C THR A 178 18.90 12.46 -0.20
N HIS A 179 17.79 12.57 -0.95
CA HIS A 179 17.62 11.85 -2.20
C HIS A 179 18.64 12.31 -3.26
N PRO A 180 19.28 11.38 -4.01
CA PRO A 180 20.33 11.73 -4.98
C PRO A 180 19.84 12.61 -6.15
N ALA A 181 18.55 12.56 -6.48
CA ALA A 181 17.94 13.44 -7.50
C ALA A 181 17.71 14.89 -7.06
N GLY A 182 18.12 15.24 -5.82
CA GLY A 182 18.11 16.59 -5.28
C GLY A 182 16.85 16.95 -4.47
N PRO A 183 16.73 18.24 -4.08
CA PRO A 183 15.58 18.75 -3.33
C PRO A 183 14.24 18.58 -4.06
N GLY A 184 13.15 18.61 -3.29
CA GLY A 184 11.78 18.46 -3.82
C GLY A 184 11.36 17.02 -4.09
N MET A 185 12.19 16.04 -3.76
CA MET A 185 11.82 14.63 -3.83
C MET A 185 10.96 14.25 -2.63
N LEU A 186 9.84 13.60 -2.91
CA LEU A 186 8.97 12.93 -1.96
C LEU A 186 9.22 11.43 -2.04
N SER A 187 9.23 10.76 -0.89
CA SER A 187 9.32 9.29 -0.78
C SER A 187 8.22 8.78 0.15
N CYS A 188 7.69 7.61 -0.20
CA CYS A 188 6.76 6.82 0.61
C CYS A 188 7.45 5.52 1.06
N LYS A 189 6.91 4.85 2.10
CA LYS A 189 7.51 3.62 2.66
C LYS A 189 7.43 2.40 1.74
N ASP A 190 6.45 2.39 0.85
CA ASP A 190 6.22 1.35 -0.16
C ASP A 190 7.29 1.35 -1.26
N GLY A 191 8.15 2.37 -1.31
CA GLY A 191 9.18 2.53 -2.33
C GLY A 191 8.82 3.53 -3.42
N HIS A 192 7.62 4.12 -3.38
CA HIS A 192 7.25 5.15 -4.36
C HIS A 192 7.95 6.48 -4.09
N GLU A 193 8.38 7.11 -5.17
CA GLU A 193 9.11 8.38 -5.16
C GLU A 193 8.58 9.31 -6.25
N TYR A 194 8.37 10.57 -5.89
CA TYR A 194 7.80 11.57 -6.77
C TYR A 194 8.51 12.91 -6.59
N ARG A 195 8.55 13.74 -7.62
CA ARG A 195 8.84 15.16 -7.42
C ARG A 195 7.61 15.84 -6.85
N ASP A 196 7.81 16.74 -5.90
CA ASP A 196 6.77 17.59 -5.32
C ASP A 196 5.96 18.33 -6.39
N SER A 197 6.60 18.77 -7.48
CA SER A 197 5.97 19.41 -8.64
C SER A 197 4.98 18.52 -9.40
N TYR A 198 5.02 17.19 -9.20
CA TYR A 198 4.03 16.28 -9.77
C TYR A 198 2.81 16.14 -8.86
N ILE A 199 2.98 16.35 -7.55
CA ILE A 199 1.91 16.28 -6.57
C ILE A 199 1.23 17.65 -6.43
N PHE A 200 2.01 18.70 -6.19
CA PHE A 200 1.53 20.02 -5.82
C PHE A 200 1.64 21.05 -6.97
N PRO A 201 0.72 22.03 -7.02
CA PRO A 201 -0.49 22.14 -6.20
C PRO A 201 -1.53 21.09 -6.57
N LEU A 202 -2.24 20.57 -5.58
CA LEU A 202 -3.33 19.63 -5.80
C LEU A 202 -4.46 20.28 -6.61
N ARG A 203 -5.20 19.46 -7.37
CA ARG A 203 -6.35 19.90 -8.16
C ARG A 203 -7.64 19.44 -7.51
N ASP A 204 -8.61 20.34 -7.38
CA ASP A 204 -9.96 20.01 -6.92
C ASP A 204 -10.76 19.29 -8.00
N THR A 205 -11.51 18.27 -7.58
CA THR A 205 -12.36 17.45 -8.44
C THR A 205 -13.47 16.80 -7.60
N PHE A 206 -14.21 15.88 -8.20
CA PHE A 206 -15.08 14.94 -7.54
C PHE A 206 -14.63 13.50 -7.79
N PHE A 207 -14.90 12.62 -6.83
CA PHE A 207 -14.74 11.17 -6.94
C PHE A 207 -15.87 10.49 -6.16
N GLU A 208 -16.52 9.50 -6.77
CA GLU A 208 -17.74 8.87 -6.24
C GLU A 208 -18.84 9.88 -5.86
N GLY A 209 -18.82 11.09 -6.44
CA GLY A 209 -19.76 12.17 -6.13
C GLY A 209 -19.41 13.02 -4.89
N ALA A 210 -18.30 12.77 -4.20
CA ALA A 210 -17.78 13.63 -3.14
C ALA A 210 -16.65 14.54 -3.65
N PRO A 211 -16.48 15.76 -3.09
CA PRO A 211 -15.30 16.58 -3.35
C PRO A 211 -14.02 15.82 -3.01
N ALA A 212 -13.04 15.86 -3.92
CA ALA A 212 -11.77 15.17 -3.79
C ALA A 212 -10.64 16.02 -4.36
N LYS A 213 -9.40 15.66 -4.01
CA LYS A 213 -8.20 16.24 -4.59
C LYS A 213 -7.36 15.18 -5.28
N ILE A 214 -6.64 15.59 -6.32
CA ILE A 214 -5.70 14.76 -7.08
C ILE A 214 -4.37 15.49 -7.28
N PRO A 215 -3.28 14.76 -7.56
CA PRO A 215 -1.99 15.34 -7.92
C PRO A 215 -2.07 16.29 -9.13
N PHE A 216 -1.14 17.25 -9.22
CA PHE A 216 -1.02 18.15 -10.37
C PHE A 216 -0.75 17.41 -11.69
N ALA A 217 0.24 16.52 -11.71
CA ALA A 217 0.68 15.76 -12.88
C ALA A 217 0.16 14.31 -12.84
N TYR A 218 -1.15 14.15 -12.57
CA TYR A 218 -1.77 12.84 -12.37
C TYR A 218 -1.57 11.87 -13.56
N LYS A 219 -1.53 12.37 -14.80
CA LYS A 219 -1.35 11.54 -15.99
C LYS A 219 0.04 10.92 -16.01
N GLU A 220 1.07 11.72 -15.74
CA GLU A 220 2.45 11.30 -15.67
C GLU A 220 2.69 10.30 -14.54
N LEU A 221 2.05 10.51 -13.38
CA LEU A 221 2.09 9.56 -12.26
C LEU A 221 1.46 8.21 -12.65
N LEU A 222 0.26 8.23 -13.21
CA LEU A 222 -0.43 7.01 -13.65
C LEU A 222 0.33 6.29 -14.77
N GLU A 223 0.91 7.00 -15.73
CA GLU A 223 1.71 6.41 -16.80
C GLU A 223 3.02 5.80 -16.28
N ALA A 224 3.63 6.42 -15.27
CA ALA A 224 4.83 5.87 -14.64
C ALA A 224 4.52 4.52 -13.95
N GLU A 225 3.39 4.46 -13.23
CA GLU A 225 2.96 3.31 -12.45
C GLU A 225 2.35 2.21 -13.33
N TYR A 226 1.28 2.51 -14.07
CA TYR A 226 0.47 1.53 -14.81
C TYR A 226 0.71 1.47 -16.31
N LYS A 227 1.56 2.36 -16.85
CA LYS A 227 1.83 2.53 -18.29
C LYS A 227 0.63 3.10 -19.05
N GLU A 228 0.92 3.64 -20.23
CA GLU A 228 -0.07 4.29 -21.11
C GLU A 228 -1.28 3.41 -21.47
N ARG A 229 -1.08 2.08 -21.53
CA ARG A 229 -2.17 1.13 -21.82
C ARG A 229 -3.26 1.12 -20.76
N ALA A 230 -2.92 1.31 -19.48
CA ALA A 230 -3.93 1.35 -18.41
C ALA A 230 -4.88 2.55 -18.53
N LEU A 231 -4.47 3.60 -19.26
CA LEU A 231 -5.26 4.81 -19.49
C LEU A 231 -6.12 4.75 -20.75
N THR A 232 -5.97 3.71 -21.57
CA THR A 232 -6.54 3.64 -22.92
C THR A 232 -7.21 2.30 -23.26
N LEU A 233 -6.87 1.22 -22.55
CA LEU A 233 -7.44 -0.10 -22.80
C LEU A 233 -8.88 -0.17 -22.26
N THR A 234 -9.85 -0.25 -23.16
CA THR A 234 -11.29 -0.27 -22.83
C THR A 234 -11.86 -1.67 -22.56
N GLU A 235 -11.01 -2.71 -22.56
CA GLU A 235 -11.39 -4.10 -22.24
C GLU A 235 -10.46 -4.62 -21.16
N PHE A 236 -10.97 -4.81 -19.93
CA PHE A 236 -10.15 -5.23 -18.81
C PHE A 236 -10.98 -5.93 -17.72
N GLU A 237 -10.42 -6.96 -17.07
CA GLU A 237 -11.06 -7.70 -15.97
C GLU A 237 -12.52 -8.10 -16.22
N GLY A 238 -12.83 -8.52 -17.45
CA GLY A 238 -14.19 -8.94 -17.86
C GLY A 238 -15.19 -7.78 -17.96
N HIS A 239 -14.73 -6.55 -18.12
CA HIS A 239 -15.54 -5.36 -18.34
C HIS A 239 -15.11 -4.63 -19.61
N HIS A 240 -16.09 -4.01 -20.27
CA HIS A 240 -15.89 -3.09 -21.38
C HIS A 240 -16.21 -1.66 -20.93
N PHE A 241 -15.36 -0.70 -21.24
CA PHE A 241 -15.62 0.71 -20.97
C PHE A 241 -16.49 1.32 -22.08
N ASP A 242 -17.74 1.62 -21.74
CA ASP A 242 -18.68 2.32 -22.61
C ASP A 242 -18.37 3.83 -22.56
N GLU A 243 -17.73 4.34 -23.62
CA GLU A 243 -17.35 5.76 -23.73
C GLU A 243 -18.56 6.70 -23.79
N THR A 244 -19.74 6.22 -24.17
CA THR A 244 -20.96 7.04 -24.21
C THR A 244 -21.54 7.21 -22.81
N LYS A 245 -21.55 6.14 -22.01
CA LYS A 245 -22.02 6.19 -20.62
C LYS A 245 -20.94 6.65 -19.64
N LEU A 246 -19.67 6.61 -20.05
CA LEU A 246 -18.50 6.71 -19.18
C LEU A 246 -18.55 5.69 -18.04
N GLU A 247 -18.82 4.43 -18.38
CA GLU A 247 -18.97 3.36 -17.39
C GLU A 247 -18.33 2.05 -17.84
N TRP A 248 -17.68 1.38 -16.89
CA TRP A 248 -17.24 -0.01 -17.03
C TRP A 248 -18.43 -0.96 -16.88
N ILE A 249 -18.81 -1.61 -17.97
CA ILE A 249 -19.93 -2.54 -18.06
C ILE A 249 -19.43 -3.98 -18.03
N PRO A 250 -19.94 -4.86 -17.15
CA PRO A 250 -19.58 -6.28 -17.15
C PRO A 250 -19.92 -6.95 -18.48
N VAL A 251 -18.95 -7.66 -19.05
CA VAL A 251 -19.16 -8.49 -20.23
C VAL A 251 -19.70 -9.86 -19.78
N PRO A 252 -20.90 -10.29 -20.22
CA PRO A 252 -21.43 -11.60 -19.85
C PRO A 252 -20.49 -12.71 -20.30
N LYS A 253 -20.06 -13.57 -19.37
CA LYS A 253 -19.32 -14.80 -19.73
C LYS A 253 -20.24 -15.65 -20.62
N LYS A 254 -19.83 -15.91 -21.87
CA LYS A 254 -20.52 -16.86 -22.75
C LYS A 254 -20.52 -18.22 -22.06
N VAL A 255 -21.70 -18.69 -21.64
CA VAL A 255 -21.87 -20.07 -21.19
C VAL A 255 -21.80 -20.92 -22.45
N GLU A 256 -20.69 -21.62 -22.67
CA GLU A 256 -20.66 -22.66 -23.69
C GLU A 256 -21.74 -23.70 -23.33
N PRO A 257 -22.65 -24.05 -24.26
CA PRO A 257 -23.64 -25.06 -23.98
C PRO A 257 -22.91 -26.37 -23.68
N LYS A 258 -23.16 -26.94 -22.50
CA LYS A 258 -22.75 -28.31 -22.18
C LYS A 258 -23.22 -29.19 -23.34
N LYS A 259 -22.30 -29.81 -24.07
CA LYS A 259 -22.64 -30.86 -25.03
C LYS A 259 -23.41 -31.92 -24.26
N GLU A 260 -24.68 -32.10 -24.60
CA GLU A 260 -25.47 -33.23 -24.12
C GLU A 260 -24.75 -34.52 -24.52
N GLU A 261 -24.20 -35.22 -23.55
CA GLU A 261 -23.73 -36.59 -23.74
C GLU A 261 -24.94 -37.44 -24.12
N LYS A 262 -24.96 -37.94 -25.36
CA LYS A 262 -25.98 -38.88 -25.84
C LYS A 262 -25.95 -40.13 -24.95
N LYS A 263 -27.10 -40.46 -24.35
CA LYS A 263 -27.34 -41.75 -23.68
C LYS A 263 -27.01 -42.92 -24.63
N PRO A 264 -26.27 -43.94 -24.19
CA PRO A 264 -26.15 -45.20 -24.94
C PRO A 264 -27.46 -45.99 -24.87
N GLU A 265 -27.96 -46.46 -26.02
CA GLU A 265 -29.02 -47.46 -26.11
C GLU A 265 -28.57 -48.81 -25.53
N ALA A 266 -29.49 -49.46 -24.80
CA ALA A 266 -29.30 -50.74 -24.15
C ALA A 266 -29.26 -51.91 -25.15
N LYS A 267 -28.21 -52.73 -25.09
CA LYS A 267 -28.21 -54.11 -25.62
C LYS A 267 -28.40 -55.11 -24.47
N LYS A 268 -29.28 -56.08 -24.69
CA LYS A 268 -29.68 -57.16 -23.78
C LYS A 268 -28.56 -58.19 -23.55
N GLU A 269 -28.62 -58.79 -22.35
CA GLU A 269 -27.70 -59.72 -21.69
C GLU A 269 -27.55 -61.12 -22.35
N GLU A 270 -26.37 -61.74 -22.15
CA GLU A 270 -26.22 -63.18 -21.84
C GLU A 270 -25.11 -63.36 -20.77
N LYS A 271 -25.29 -64.32 -19.86
CA LYS A 271 -24.75 -64.36 -18.48
C LYS A 271 -23.60 -65.37 -18.21
N LYS A 272 -22.60 -64.90 -17.44
CA LYS A 272 -21.87 -65.48 -16.24
C LYS A 272 -20.93 -66.73 -16.37
N PRO A 273 -20.04 -67.05 -15.38
CA PRO A 273 -19.90 -66.49 -13.99
C PRO A 273 -18.47 -66.17 -13.43
N GLU A 274 -18.46 -65.24 -12.44
CA GLU A 274 -17.72 -65.16 -11.12
C GLU A 274 -16.21 -65.54 -10.99
N GLU A 275 -15.32 -64.78 -10.34
CA GLU A 275 -15.28 -64.45 -8.89
C GLU A 275 -14.25 -63.33 -8.50
N LYS A 276 -14.66 -62.49 -7.51
CA LYS A 276 -13.96 -62.01 -6.27
C LYS A 276 -12.94 -60.82 -6.20
N LYS A 277 -13.29 -59.93 -5.23
CA LYS A 277 -12.56 -58.93 -4.38
C LYS A 277 -12.30 -57.52 -4.98
N ALA A 278 -12.97 -56.43 -4.54
CA ALA A 278 -12.88 -55.63 -3.27
C ALA A 278 -11.47 -55.03 -3.08
N ASP A 279 -11.18 -53.71 -2.96
CA ASP A 279 -11.89 -52.48 -2.51
C ASP A 279 -11.27 -51.20 -3.15
N PRO A 280 -11.84 -49.97 -2.99
CA PRO A 280 -11.56 -48.78 -3.81
C PRO A 280 -10.59 -47.74 -3.19
N PRO A 281 -10.02 -46.80 -3.99
CA PRO A 281 -9.59 -45.48 -3.50
C PRO A 281 -10.64 -44.39 -3.79
N LYS A 282 -11.07 -43.69 -2.73
CA LYS A 282 -11.87 -42.46 -2.79
C LYS A 282 -11.02 -41.30 -3.35
N GLN A 283 -11.45 -40.77 -4.50
CA GLN A 283 -11.07 -39.45 -5.00
C GLN A 283 -11.97 -38.38 -4.38
N GLN A 284 -11.39 -37.42 -3.68
CA GLN A 284 -11.94 -36.07 -3.47
C GLN A 284 -10.79 -35.09 -3.33
N ALA A 285 -10.35 -34.51 -4.44
CA ALA A 285 -9.60 -33.26 -4.49
C ALA A 285 -9.50 -32.82 -5.95
N GLN A 286 -10.46 -32.01 -6.41
CA GLN A 286 -10.29 -31.10 -7.55
C GLN A 286 -11.56 -30.27 -7.68
N ASN A 287 -11.53 -29.07 -7.10
CA ASN A 287 -12.17 -27.86 -7.63
C ASN A 287 -11.88 -26.66 -6.71
N GLN A 288 -10.61 -26.25 -6.63
CA GLN A 288 -10.20 -24.93 -6.11
C GLN A 288 -8.87 -24.50 -6.75
N GLN A 289 -8.85 -24.21 -8.06
CA GLN A 289 -7.67 -23.62 -8.72
C GLN A 289 -8.02 -22.55 -9.77
N GLY A 290 -9.20 -21.93 -9.69
CA GLY A 290 -9.68 -20.97 -10.67
C GLY A 290 -9.57 -19.49 -10.32
N GLN A 291 -9.13 -19.12 -9.10
CA GLN A 291 -9.19 -17.72 -8.63
C GLN A 291 -7.91 -17.18 -7.96
N GLN A 292 -6.80 -17.92 -8.00
CA GLN A 292 -5.51 -17.48 -7.42
C GLN A 292 -4.43 -17.15 -8.46
N LYS A 293 -4.80 -16.71 -9.67
CA LYS A 293 -3.82 -16.46 -10.75
C LYS A 293 -3.91 -15.12 -11.49
N GLN A 294 -4.62 -14.10 -10.97
CA GLN A 294 -4.76 -12.84 -11.71
C GLN A 294 -4.41 -11.53 -11.00
N GLU A 295 -3.77 -11.56 -9.82
CA GLU A 295 -3.36 -10.32 -9.11
C GLU A 295 -1.84 -10.23 -8.81
N GLN A 296 -0.98 -10.86 -9.60
CA GLN A 296 0.49 -10.82 -9.39
C GLN A 296 1.28 -9.87 -10.31
N GLN A 297 0.67 -8.81 -10.84
CA GLN A 297 1.39 -7.88 -11.72
C GLN A 297 2.05 -6.64 -11.10
N PRO A 298 2.00 -6.39 -9.78
CA PRO A 298 3.04 -5.57 -9.15
C PRO A 298 4.16 -6.39 -8.47
N GLN A 299 3.96 -7.69 -8.19
CA GLN A 299 4.86 -8.46 -7.31
C GLN A 299 6.00 -9.22 -8.01
N GLN A 300 6.06 -9.27 -9.35
CA GLN A 300 7.09 -10.03 -10.06
C GLN A 300 8.52 -9.45 -10.03
N ASN A 301 8.72 -8.23 -9.50
CA ASN A 301 10.06 -7.68 -9.31
C ASN A 301 10.74 -8.08 -7.99
N GLN A 302 10.10 -8.88 -7.13
CA GLN A 302 10.68 -9.30 -5.84
C GLN A 302 11.24 -10.74 -5.82
N GLN A 303 10.97 -11.58 -6.81
CA GLN A 303 11.49 -12.96 -6.84
C GLN A 303 12.80 -13.16 -7.63
N ASN A 304 13.19 -12.24 -8.51
CA ASN A 304 14.39 -12.42 -9.36
C ASN A 304 15.74 -12.09 -8.71
N ASN A 305 15.76 -11.74 -7.41
CA ASN A 305 17.01 -11.46 -6.67
C ASN A 305 17.43 -12.57 -5.70
N GLN A 306 16.70 -13.69 -5.62
CA GLN A 306 17.04 -14.79 -4.71
C GLN A 306 18.00 -15.84 -5.30
N GLU A 307 18.29 -15.83 -6.60
CA GLU A 307 19.24 -16.79 -7.22
C GLU A 307 20.68 -16.26 -7.40
N LYS A 308 21.06 -15.17 -6.72
CA LYS A 308 22.43 -14.60 -6.83
C LYS A 308 23.25 -14.48 -5.54
N GLN A 309 22.83 -15.14 -4.45
CA GLN A 309 23.55 -15.10 -3.17
C GLN A 309 23.99 -16.48 -2.65
N GLN A 310 24.31 -17.44 -3.54
CA GLN A 310 24.84 -18.75 -3.13
C GLN A 310 26.30 -19.03 -3.51
N THR A 311 27.07 -18.00 -3.87
CA THR A 311 28.53 -18.10 -3.98
C THR A 311 29.18 -16.84 -3.42
N ASP A 312 29.31 -16.77 -2.10
CA ASP A 312 30.44 -16.14 -1.41
C ASP A 312 30.24 -16.23 0.12
N GLN A 313 30.47 -17.43 0.67
CA GLN A 313 30.71 -17.62 2.10
C GLN A 313 31.87 -18.61 2.29
N GLN A 314 33.10 -18.14 2.11
CA GLN A 314 34.27 -18.71 2.80
C GLN A 314 35.29 -17.61 3.10
N LYS A 315 35.20 -17.00 4.29
CA LYS A 315 36.38 -16.54 5.04
C LYS A 315 36.06 -16.32 6.53
N PRO A 316 36.91 -16.78 7.48
CA PRO A 316 36.62 -16.75 8.90
C PRO A 316 36.86 -15.36 9.56
N PRO A 317 36.27 -15.11 10.75
CA PRO A 317 36.31 -13.81 11.41
C PRO A 317 37.66 -13.54 12.12
N PRO A 318 38.08 -12.26 12.29
CA PRO A 318 39.20 -11.90 13.14
C PRO A 318 38.81 -11.84 14.63
N GLN A 319 39.82 -12.12 15.47
CA GLN A 319 39.76 -12.33 16.92
C GLN A 319 39.46 -11.07 17.73
N GLU A 320 38.71 -11.26 18.83
CA GLU A 320 38.42 -10.29 19.88
C GLU A 320 39.60 -10.12 20.85
N ASP A 321 39.98 -8.87 21.12
CA ASP A 321 40.86 -8.50 22.22
C ASP A 321 40.06 -8.30 23.53
N LYS A 322 40.49 -8.99 24.57
CA LYS A 322 39.99 -8.85 25.96
C LYS A 322 40.43 -7.51 26.57
N PRO A 323 39.64 -6.99 27.52
CA PRO A 323 40.22 -6.49 28.77
C PRO A 323 39.69 -7.21 30.01
N LYS A 324 40.56 -7.22 31.03
CA LYS A 324 40.43 -7.89 32.31
C LYS A 324 39.40 -7.24 33.24
N SER A 325 38.85 -8.10 34.08
CA SER A 325 38.07 -7.87 35.29
C SER A 325 38.77 -6.95 36.31
N ASP A 326 37.99 -6.15 37.02
CA ASP A 326 37.90 -6.17 38.50
C ASP A 326 36.71 -5.29 38.98
N GLU A 327 35.72 -5.93 39.62
CA GLU A 327 34.76 -5.32 40.56
C GLU A 327 35.29 -5.63 41.98
N LYS A 328 35.16 -4.77 43.01
CA LYS A 328 33.94 -4.52 43.80
C LYS A 328 34.25 -3.48 44.94
N PRO A 329 33.31 -3.11 45.86
CA PRO A 329 32.59 -1.82 45.85
C PRO A 329 32.78 -0.97 47.13
N GLN A 330 32.31 0.28 47.13
CA GLN A 330 31.92 1.01 48.35
C GLN A 330 30.87 2.11 48.04
N ALA A 331 29.86 2.20 48.91
CA ALA A 331 28.79 3.20 48.92
C ALA A 331 28.90 4.06 50.21
N PRO A 332 27.95 4.96 50.52
CA PRO A 332 27.85 6.32 50.01
C PRO A 332 28.02 7.36 51.15
N THR A 333 28.42 8.59 50.85
CA THR A 333 28.20 9.74 51.77
C THR A 333 27.88 11.01 50.99
N GLY A 334 26.89 11.75 51.49
CA GLY A 334 26.26 12.87 50.79
C GLY A 334 26.93 14.23 51.01
N GLY A 335 26.36 15.25 50.37
CA GLY A 335 26.69 16.66 50.61
C GLY A 335 26.60 17.54 49.36
N LYS A 336 25.49 18.26 49.20
CA LYS A 336 25.45 19.61 48.57
C LYS A 336 25.90 20.63 49.65
N PRO A 337 26.30 21.90 49.37
CA PRO A 337 25.87 22.74 48.24
C PRO A 337 26.90 23.75 47.62
N GLN A 338 26.44 24.41 46.54
CA GLN A 338 26.75 25.78 46.06
C GLN A 338 28.16 26.17 45.55
N GLY A 339 28.18 26.89 44.41
CA GLY A 339 29.14 27.99 44.20
C GLY A 339 29.78 28.13 42.81
N GLN A 340 29.15 28.96 41.97
CA GLN A 340 29.79 29.93 41.04
C GLN A 340 30.62 29.48 39.82
N GLN A 341 30.54 30.38 38.84
CA GLN A 341 30.95 30.29 37.44
C GLN A 341 32.45 30.56 37.24
N SER A 342 33.03 29.98 36.18
CA SER A 342 34.13 30.57 35.41
C SER A 342 34.25 29.91 34.02
N PRO A 343 34.75 30.63 32.99
CA PRO A 343 34.43 30.42 31.57
C PRO A 343 35.36 29.43 30.83
N PRO A 344 35.02 29.00 29.59
CA PRO A 344 35.83 28.06 28.84
C PRO A 344 37.02 28.73 28.11
N PRO A 345 38.16 28.02 27.94
CA PRO A 345 39.27 28.49 27.11
C PRO A 345 39.06 28.19 25.60
N PRO A 346 39.80 28.88 24.70
CA PRO A 346 39.43 29.07 23.30
C PRO A 346 39.88 27.96 22.34
N ILE A 347 39.19 27.95 21.21
CA ILE A 347 39.36 27.14 20.00
C ILE A 347 40.76 27.31 19.39
N VAL A 348 41.46 26.19 19.17
CA VAL A 348 42.67 26.11 18.34
C VAL A 348 42.31 25.51 16.99
N LYS A 349 42.62 26.26 15.93
CA LYS A 349 42.59 25.80 14.53
C LYS A 349 43.77 24.86 14.28
N GLN A 350 43.50 23.68 13.73
CA GLN A 350 44.48 22.94 12.93
C GLN A 350 43.79 22.52 11.62
N GLY A 351 44.37 22.95 10.51
CA GLY A 351 44.00 22.49 9.19
C GLY A 351 44.85 21.31 8.77
N THR A 352 44.28 20.41 7.98
CA THR A 352 45.03 19.57 7.04
C THR A 352 44.15 19.15 5.86
N GLN A 353 44.84 19.16 4.72
CA GLN A 353 44.47 19.02 3.31
C GLN A 353 43.71 17.73 2.86
N PRO A 354 43.25 17.68 1.58
CA PRO A 354 42.11 16.88 1.14
C PRO A 354 42.48 15.44 0.76
N VAL A 355 41.53 14.52 0.96
CA VAL A 355 41.62 13.12 0.54
C VAL A 355 40.80 12.95 -0.75
N SER A 356 41.48 12.51 -1.82
CA SER A 356 40.90 12.16 -3.11
C SER A 356 39.92 10.98 -3.02
N PRO A 357 38.79 10.98 -3.76
CA PRO A 357 37.81 9.91 -3.70
C PRO A 357 38.28 8.67 -4.48
N LYS A 358 38.16 7.50 -3.86
CA LYS A 358 38.23 6.20 -4.54
C LYS A 358 37.01 6.04 -5.45
N GLN A 359 37.26 5.62 -6.68
CA GLN A 359 36.29 5.32 -7.72
C GLN A 359 35.31 4.24 -7.24
N ALA A 360 34.01 4.55 -7.25
CA ALA A 360 32.93 3.58 -7.17
C ALA A 360 32.55 3.15 -8.59
N GLU A 361 32.40 1.84 -8.81
CA GLU A 361 31.94 1.27 -10.07
C GLU A 361 30.51 1.72 -10.41
N PRO A 362 30.17 1.97 -11.68
CA PRO A 362 28.85 2.45 -12.06
C PRO A 362 27.82 1.33 -11.99
N GLN A 363 26.87 1.46 -11.06
CA GLN A 363 25.64 0.67 -11.05
C GLN A 363 24.71 1.12 -12.19
N LYS A 364 24.01 0.14 -12.78
CA LYS A 364 23.17 0.33 -13.98
C LYS A 364 22.07 1.39 -13.75
N PRO A 365 21.80 2.27 -14.73
CA PRO A 365 20.80 3.33 -14.59
C PRO A 365 19.38 2.76 -14.43
N GLY A 366 18.69 3.20 -13.39
CA GLY A 366 17.28 2.92 -13.15
C GLY A 366 16.37 3.54 -14.21
N ILE A 367 15.19 2.94 -14.41
CA ILE A 367 14.25 3.20 -15.53
C ILE A 367 13.82 4.68 -15.64
N GLN A 368 13.87 5.47 -14.56
CA GLN A 368 13.53 6.90 -14.56
C GLN A 368 14.54 7.80 -15.29
N THR A 369 15.83 7.45 -15.32
CA THR A 369 16.85 8.25 -16.05
C THR A 369 16.54 8.33 -17.55
N LYS A 370 15.93 7.30 -18.13
CA LYS A 370 15.50 7.31 -19.54
C LYS A 370 14.30 8.22 -19.80
N ALA A 371 13.43 8.42 -18.81
CA ALA A 371 12.30 9.35 -18.92
C ALA A 371 12.78 10.81 -18.83
N GLU A 372 13.72 11.09 -17.92
CA GLU A 372 14.37 12.41 -17.81
C GLU A 372 15.17 12.75 -19.08
N GLU A 373 15.93 11.80 -19.64
CA GLU A 373 16.62 11.98 -20.93
C GLU A 373 15.65 12.25 -22.10
N LYS A 374 14.47 11.61 -22.08
CA LYS A 374 13.46 11.80 -23.12
C LYS A 374 12.81 13.19 -23.02
N LEU A 375 12.58 13.69 -21.81
CA LEU A 375 12.06 15.04 -21.55
C LEU A 375 13.07 16.13 -21.92
N LEU A 376 14.36 15.96 -21.56
CA LEU A 376 15.44 16.86 -21.98
C LEU A 376 15.52 16.98 -23.51
N LYS A 377 15.43 15.84 -24.23
CA LYS A 377 15.42 15.83 -25.70
C LYS A 377 14.17 16.48 -26.32
N ILE A 378 13.03 16.40 -25.65
CA ILE A 378 11.79 17.08 -26.10
C ILE A 378 11.90 18.59 -25.89
N GLU A 379 12.49 19.02 -24.77
CA GLU A 379 12.69 20.42 -24.45
C GLU A 379 13.73 21.09 -25.36
N GLU A 380 14.82 20.38 -25.68
CA GLU A 380 15.81 20.82 -26.67
C GLU A 380 15.21 20.95 -28.08
N LYS A 381 14.37 19.99 -28.48
CA LYS A 381 13.65 20.08 -29.76
C LYS A 381 12.69 21.27 -29.79
N LYS A 382 11.94 21.52 -28.71
CA LYS A 382 11.06 22.70 -28.61
C LYS A 382 11.87 24.01 -28.71
N LYS A 383 13.00 24.12 -28.02
CA LYS A 383 13.89 25.31 -28.10
C LYS A 383 14.49 25.49 -29.50
N ALA A 384 14.84 24.40 -30.19
CA ALA A 384 15.33 24.45 -31.56
C ALA A 384 14.25 24.84 -32.58
N THR A 385 13.00 24.42 -32.37
CA THR A 385 11.86 24.82 -33.22
C THR A 385 11.49 26.28 -33.01
N LEU A 386 11.48 26.77 -31.76
CA LEU A 386 11.23 28.19 -31.46
C LEU A 386 12.27 29.12 -32.12
N LYS A 387 13.56 28.74 -32.09
CA LYS A 387 14.63 29.50 -32.77
C LYS A 387 14.54 29.52 -34.30
N LYS A 388 13.79 28.61 -34.93
CA LYS A 388 13.56 28.58 -36.39
C LYS A 388 12.33 29.37 -36.84
N VAL A 389 11.49 29.81 -35.90
CA VAL A 389 10.29 30.59 -36.18
C VAL A 389 10.53 32.08 -35.95
N GLU A 390 11.58 32.44 -35.19
CA GLU A 390 11.96 33.83 -34.87
C GLU A 390 13.14 34.37 -35.70
N GLY A 391 13.67 33.62 -36.68
CA GLY A 391 14.72 34.06 -37.60
C GLY A 391 14.42 33.58 -39.00
#